data_AF-A0A2I2DT56-F1
#
_entry.id   AF-A0A2I2DT56-F1
#
_cell.length_a   1.000
_cell.length_b   1.000
_cell.length_c   1.000
_cell.angle_alpha   90.00
_cell.angle_beta   90.00
_cell.angle_gamma   90.00
#
_symmetry.space_group_name_H-M   'P 1'
#
loop_
_entity.id
_entity.type
_entity.pdbx_description
1 polymer ?
#
loop_
_entity_poly.entity_id
_entity_poly.type
_entity_poly.pdbx_seq_one_letter_code
_entity_poly.pdbx_strand_id
1 'polypeptide(L)'
;MKQIYVFILVLALTSCEYFNAKKTTPKAILDEELQTFNWNDVDVYPTFSVCDSIETKNEKTACFTEVLTNHILEYLQSKPIVVTQDVTDTIHLKFQVSEMGVLSLLDIEADSLIVKEIPHIEDLIYCSLDSLPKVFPAIKRGQQVKTEFKLPIIIHAN
;
A
#
# COMPACT_ATOMS: atom_id res chain seq x y z
N MET A 1 34.83 -44.69 -20.57
CA MET A 1 34.59 -43.25 -20.25
C MET A 1 33.64 -42.60 -21.26
N LYS A 2 32.46 -43.19 -21.50
CA LYS A 2 31.47 -42.67 -22.49
C LYS A 2 30.02 -42.71 -21.96
N GLN A 3 29.77 -43.49 -20.90
CA GLN A 3 28.45 -43.63 -20.27
C GLN A 3 28.18 -42.62 -19.16
N ILE A 4 29.22 -42.04 -18.53
CA ILE A 4 29.07 -41.02 -17.49
C ILE A 4 28.56 -39.69 -18.07
N TYR A 5 28.98 -39.35 -19.30
CA TYR A 5 28.52 -38.14 -19.99
C TYR A 5 27.02 -38.16 -20.31
N VAL A 6 26.42 -39.34 -20.49
CA VAL A 6 24.98 -39.46 -20.76
C VAL A 6 24.17 -39.18 -19.51
N PHE A 7 24.66 -39.57 -18.32
CA PHE A 7 23.95 -39.36 -17.07
C PHE A 7 23.93 -37.88 -16.64
N ILE A 8 25.01 -37.14 -16.92
CA ILE A 8 25.11 -35.69 -16.63
C ILE A 8 24.20 -34.87 -17.57
N LEU A 9 23.99 -35.32 -18.81
CA LEU A 9 23.11 -34.65 -19.77
C LEU A 9 21.62 -34.81 -19.41
N VAL A 10 21.23 -35.93 -18.80
CA VAL A 10 19.85 -36.20 -18.36
C VAL A 10 19.49 -35.38 -17.10
N LEU A 11 20.45 -35.18 -16.20
CA LEU A 11 20.26 -34.34 -15.00
C LEU A 11 20.15 -32.84 -15.30
N ALA A 12 20.66 -32.38 -16.45
CA ALA A 12 20.56 -30.99 -16.87
C ALA A 12 19.20 -30.62 -17.50
N LEU A 13 18.37 -31.61 -17.86
CA LEU A 13 17.06 -31.39 -18.49
C LEU A 13 15.89 -31.32 -17.51
N THR A 14 16.10 -31.67 -16.23
CA THR A 14 15.03 -31.66 -15.20
C THR A 14 15.01 -30.38 -14.36
N SER A 15 15.92 -29.41 -14.58
CA SER A 15 15.97 -28.16 -13.82
C SER A 15 15.14 -27.01 -14.40
N CYS A 16 14.45 -27.21 -15.53
CA CYS A 16 13.69 -26.14 -16.21
C CYS A 16 12.26 -25.89 -15.70
N GLU A 17 11.74 -26.65 -14.73
CA GLU A 17 10.39 -26.40 -14.18
C GLU A 17 10.37 -25.57 -12.89
N TYR A 18 11.52 -25.10 -12.39
CA TYR A 18 11.56 -24.33 -11.14
C TYR A 18 11.50 -22.80 -11.33
N PHE A 19 11.55 -22.31 -12.58
CA PHE A 19 11.47 -20.88 -12.89
C PHE A 19 10.11 -20.49 -13.47
N ASN A 20 9.02 -20.97 -12.87
CA ASN A 20 7.74 -20.27 -12.98
C ASN A 20 7.82 -19.03 -12.08
N ALA A 21 8.37 -17.95 -12.62
CA ALA A 21 8.23 -16.61 -12.03
C ALA A 21 6.72 -16.36 -11.90
N LYS A 22 6.21 -16.60 -10.69
CA LYS A 22 4.82 -16.42 -10.30
C LYS A 22 4.49 -14.98 -10.70
N LYS A 23 3.63 -14.80 -11.71
CA LYS A 23 3.10 -13.49 -12.10
C LYS A 23 2.41 -12.95 -10.85
N THR A 24 3.11 -12.10 -10.11
CA THR A 24 2.60 -11.44 -8.92
C THR A 24 1.45 -10.56 -9.39
N THR A 25 0.23 -11.03 -9.18
CA THR A 25 -0.96 -10.20 -9.37
C THR A 25 -0.89 -9.07 -8.36
N PRO A 26 -1.45 -7.87 -8.64
CA PRO A 26 -1.45 -6.77 -7.68
C PRO A 26 -1.97 -7.17 -6.29
N LYS A 27 -2.93 -8.11 -6.26
CA LYS A 27 -3.44 -8.73 -5.02
C LYS A 27 -2.39 -9.54 -4.26
N ALA A 28 -1.52 -10.28 -4.95
CA ALA A 28 -0.45 -11.05 -4.31
C ALA A 28 0.67 -10.17 -3.76
N ILE A 29 0.96 -9.03 -4.41
CA ILE A 29 1.88 -8.01 -3.88
C ILE A 29 1.25 -7.36 -2.65
N LEU A 30 -0.02 -6.96 -2.73
CA LEU A 30 -0.76 -6.41 -1.60
C LEU A 30 -0.79 -7.38 -0.41
N ASP A 31 -1.07 -8.67 -0.63
CA ASP A 31 -1.08 -9.68 0.43
C ASP A 31 0.30 -9.92 1.06
N GLU A 32 1.38 -9.86 0.28
CA GLU A 32 2.77 -10.01 0.78
C GLU A 32 3.23 -8.78 1.56
N GLU A 33 2.80 -7.58 1.14
CA GLU A 33 3.10 -6.30 1.80
C GLU A 33 2.22 -6.06 3.05
N LEU A 34 1.03 -6.65 3.13
CA LEU A 34 0.19 -6.61 4.34
C LEU A 34 0.81 -7.40 5.51
N GLN A 35 1.76 -8.32 5.25
CA GLN A 35 2.42 -9.14 6.27
C GLN A 35 3.58 -8.44 7.00
N THR A 36 4.12 -7.33 6.47
CA THR A 36 5.29 -6.65 7.06
C THR A 36 4.95 -5.57 8.08
N PHE A 37 3.68 -5.37 8.38
CA PHE A 37 3.24 -4.32 9.30
C PHE A 37 3.12 -4.81 10.74
N ASN A 38 3.84 -4.12 11.63
CA ASN A 38 3.76 -4.32 13.08
C ASN A 38 2.47 -3.68 13.61
N TRP A 39 1.35 -4.37 13.39
CA TRP A 39 0.03 -3.95 13.82
C TRP A 39 -0.14 -4.27 15.31
N ASN A 40 -0.38 -3.23 16.12
CA ASN A 40 -1.00 -3.46 17.42
C ASN A 40 -2.28 -4.27 17.20
N ASP A 41 -2.32 -5.48 17.77
CA ASP A 41 -3.37 -6.48 17.60
C ASP A 41 -4.77 -5.89 17.87
N VAL A 42 -5.47 -5.49 16.81
CA VAL A 42 -6.85 -4.98 16.82
C VAL A 42 -7.78 -6.01 16.17
N ASP A 43 -9.02 -6.08 16.63
CA ASP A 43 -10.00 -7.05 16.12
C ASP A 43 -10.51 -6.63 14.74
N VAL A 44 -10.79 -5.33 14.58
CA VAL A 44 -11.27 -4.73 13.33
C VAL A 44 -10.45 -3.48 13.04
N TYR A 45 -9.95 -3.37 11.81
CA TYR A 45 -9.24 -2.18 11.35
C TYR A 45 -10.18 -1.02 11.04
N PRO A 46 -9.66 0.21 10.90
CA PRO A 46 -10.45 1.31 10.39
C PRO A 46 -11.07 0.96 9.05
N THR A 47 -12.28 1.46 8.80
CA THR A 47 -13.04 1.15 7.59
C THR A 47 -13.82 2.35 7.11
N PHE A 48 -14.16 2.34 5.82
CA PHE A 48 -15.15 3.25 5.24
C PHE A 48 -16.49 2.52 5.08
N SER A 49 -17.59 3.27 4.97
CA SER A 49 -18.92 2.69 4.78
C SER A 49 -19.05 1.85 3.50
N VAL A 50 -18.26 2.17 2.47
CA VAL A 50 -18.21 1.39 1.23
C VAL A 50 -17.65 -0.02 1.42
N CYS A 51 -16.87 -0.26 2.48
CA CYS A 51 -16.27 -1.55 2.80
C CYS A 51 -17.12 -2.35 3.82
N ASP A 52 -18.26 -1.84 4.28
CA ASP A 52 -19.06 -2.46 5.36
C ASP A 52 -19.64 -3.83 4.97
N SER A 53 -19.90 -4.04 3.68
CA SER A 53 -20.44 -5.31 3.16
C SER A 53 -19.43 -6.46 3.15
N ILE A 54 -18.14 -6.16 3.30
CA ILE A 54 -17.08 -7.17 3.37
C ILE A 54 -17.11 -7.79 4.77
N GLU A 55 -16.87 -9.09 4.91
CA GLU A 55 -16.88 -9.73 6.24
C GLU A 55 -15.48 -10.02 6.76
N THR A 56 -14.55 -10.37 5.88
CA THR A 56 -13.22 -10.79 6.31
C THR A 56 -12.34 -9.60 6.66
N LYS A 57 -11.56 -9.74 7.74
CA LYS A 57 -10.65 -8.68 8.23
C LYS A 57 -9.65 -8.25 7.16
N ASN A 58 -9.04 -9.20 6.45
CA ASN A 58 -8.03 -8.91 5.43
C ASN A 58 -8.60 -8.16 4.23
N GLU A 59 -9.77 -8.60 3.72
CA GLU A 59 -10.41 -7.91 2.60
C GLU A 59 -10.93 -6.53 3.00
N LYS A 60 -11.39 -6.34 4.25
CA LYS A 60 -11.73 -5.01 4.78
C LYS A 60 -10.52 -4.09 4.80
N THR A 61 -9.38 -4.58 5.30
CA THR A 61 -8.14 -3.80 5.31
C THR A 61 -7.73 -3.43 3.89
N ALA A 62 -7.76 -4.38 2.97
CA ALA A 62 -7.45 -4.13 1.56
C ALA A 62 -8.38 -3.07 0.95
N CYS A 63 -9.68 -3.19 1.17
CA CYS A 63 -10.67 -2.21 0.72
C CYS A 63 -10.41 -0.82 1.31
N PHE A 64 -10.13 -0.73 2.62
CA PHE A 64 -9.80 0.53 3.27
C PHE A 64 -8.55 1.18 2.66
N THR A 65 -7.47 0.40 2.48
CA THR A 65 -6.24 0.89 1.86
C THR A 65 -6.44 1.30 0.41
N GLU A 66 -7.23 0.56 -0.36
CA GLU A 66 -7.53 0.86 -1.76
C GLU A 66 -8.33 2.15 -1.89
N VAL A 67 -9.39 2.32 -1.10
CA VAL A 67 -10.22 3.54 -1.10
C VAL A 67 -9.38 4.77 -0.74
N LEU A 68 -8.54 4.65 0.30
CA LEU A 68 -7.68 5.75 0.73
C LEU A 68 -6.64 6.10 -0.35
N THR A 69 -5.94 5.10 -0.89
CA THR A 69 -4.94 5.28 -1.94
C THR A 69 -5.56 5.91 -3.19
N ASN A 70 -6.70 5.39 -3.65
CA ASN A 70 -7.38 5.93 -4.83
C ASN A 70 -7.80 7.38 -4.62
N HIS A 71 -8.34 7.72 -3.44
CA HIS A 71 -8.73 9.10 -3.16
C HIS A 71 -7.54 10.07 -3.20
N ILE A 72 -6.41 9.68 -2.59
CA ILE A 72 -5.18 10.47 -2.60
C ILE A 72 -4.67 10.65 -4.03
N LEU A 73 -4.58 9.56 -4.80
CA LEU A 73 -4.09 9.59 -6.19
C LEU A 73 -4.99 10.43 -7.10
N GLU A 74 -6.31 10.28 -7.01
CA GLU A 74 -7.28 11.09 -7.75
C GLU A 74 -7.15 12.58 -7.41
N TYR A 75 -6.96 12.90 -6.11
CA TYR A 75 -6.72 14.27 -5.69
C TYR A 75 -5.43 14.82 -6.29
N LEU A 76 -4.33 14.09 -6.24
CA LEU A 76 -3.05 14.50 -6.82
C LEU A 76 -3.15 14.70 -8.34
N GLN A 77 -3.80 13.78 -9.05
CA GLN A 77 -4.04 13.88 -10.50
C GLN A 77 -4.90 15.08 -10.89
N SER A 78 -5.77 15.54 -9.99
CA SER A 78 -6.59 16.74 -10.22
C SER A 78 -5.81 18.04 -10.15
N LYS A 79 -4.57 18.03 -9.62
CA LYS A 79 -3.74 19.22 -9.45
C LYS A 79 -2.78 19.41 -10.63
N PRO A 80 -2.49 20.66 -11.00
CA PRO A 80 -1.51 20.96 -12.04
C PRO A 80 -0.08 20.78 -11.50
N ILE A 81 0.32 19.53 -11.28
CA ILE A 81 1.70 19.18 -10.91
C ILE A 81 2.52 19.16 -12.19
N VAL A 82 3.59 19.97 -12.24
CA VAL A 82 4.51 20.04 -13.37
C VAL A 82 5.87 19.56 -12.89
N VAL A 83 6.35 18.48 -13.48
CA VAL A 83 7.69 17.93 -13.20
C VAL A 83 8.63 18.25 -14.35
N THR A 84 9.93 18.34 -14.05
CA THR A 84 10.97 18.61 -15.06
C THR A 84 11.52 17.34 -15.69
N GLN A 85 11.33 16.20 -15.02
CA GLN A 85 11.68 14.87 -15.49
C GLN A 85 10.66 13.86 -14.99
N ASP A 86 10.49 12.76 -15.72
CA ASP A 86 9.64 11.64 -15.28
C ASP A 86 10.17 11.09 -13.95
N VAL A 87 9.29 11.00 -12.96
CA VAL A 87 9.60 10.39 -11.66
C VAL A 87 8.60 9.29 -11.37
N THR A 88 9.13 8.12 -10.99
CA THR A 88 8.35 7.00 -10.48
C THR A 88 9.02 6.53 -9.21
N ASP A 89 8.34 6.75 -8.08
CA ASP A 89 8.87 6.38 -6.77
C ASP A 89 7.75 6.12 -5.77
N THR A 90 8.09 5.53 -4.63
CA THR A 90 7.16 5.20 -3.55
C THR A 90 7.33 6.15 -2.37
N ILE A 91 6.25 6.83 -2.02
CA ILE A 91 6.18 7.61 -0.78
C ILE A 91 5.57 6.74 0.32
N HIS A 92 6.14 6.77 1.51
CA HIS A 92 5.61 6.06 2.67
C HIS A 92 4.93 7.05 3.60
N LEU A 93 3.61 6.94 3.72
CA LEU A 93 2.79 7.82 4.54
C LEU A 93 2.49 7.14 5.86
N LYS A 94 2.75 7.80 6.99
CA LYS A 94 2.34 7.30 8.30
C LYS A 94 1.04 7.98 8.71
N PHE A 95 -0.02 7.21 8.89
CA PHE A 95 -1.33 7.68 9.31
C PHE A 95 -1.68 7.27 10.73
N GLN A 96 -2.61 8.01 11.31
CA GLN A 96 -3.27 7.71 12.56
C GLN A 96 -4.78 7.88 12.40
N VAL A 97 -5.55 6.93 12.92
CA VAL A 97 -6.99 7.05 13.09
C VAL A 97 -7.26 7.10 14.59
N SER A 98 -7.87 8.19 15.05
CA SER A 98 -8.29 8.32 16.44
C SER A 98 -9.48 7.41 16.77
N GLU A 99 -9.75 7.21 18.05
CA GLU A 99 -10.95 6.50 18.54
C GLU A 99 -12.27 7.15 18.09
N MET A 100 -12.25 8.42 17.66
CA MET A 100 -13.39 9.13 17.10
C MET A 100 -13.54 8.96 15.58
N GLY A 101 -12.60 8.26 14.91
CA GLY A 101 -12.59 8.10 13.45
C GLY A 101 -12.00 9.29 12.69
N VAL A 102 -11.26 10.18 13.35
CA VAL A 102 -10.50 11.24 12.67
C VAL A 102 -9.19 10.65 12.13
N LEU A 103 -8.99 10.74 10.82
CA LEU A 103 -7.74 10.37 10.14
C LEU A 103 -6.77 11.57 10.17
N SER A 104 -5.51 11.31 10.48
CA SER A 104 -4.46 12.32 10.51
C SER A 104 -3.17 11.75 9.95
N LEU A 105 -2.45 12.55 9.17
CA LEU A 105 -1.11 12.23 8.71
C LEU A 105 -0.11 12.59 9.82
N LEU A 106 0.77 11.66 10.15
CA LEU A 106 1.81 11.82 11.16
C LEU A 106 3.17 12.12 10.55
N ASP A 107 3.50 11.47 9.44
CA ASP A 107 4.81 11.54 8.82
C ASP A 107 4.73 11.17 7.34
N ILE A 108 5.68 11.70 6.56
CA ILE A 108 5.87 11.39 5.14
C ILE A 108 7.35 11.09 4.92
N GLU A 109 7.64 9.88 4.45
CA GLU A 109 8.97 9.50 4.01
C GLU A 109 8.95 9.43 2.46
N ALA A 110 9.58 10.40 1.80
CA ALA A 110 9.70 10.49 0.34
C ALA A 110 11.16 10.68 -0.08
N ASP A 111 11.53 10.21 -1.27
CA ASP A 111 12.86 10.45 -1.81
C ASP A 111 13.07 11.94 -2.11
N SER A 112 14.31 12.38 -1.94
CA SER A 112 14.78 13.72 -2.31
C SER A 112 14.39 14.16 -3.72
N LEU A 113 14.30 13.23 -4.68
CA LEU A 113 13.89 13.51 -6.05
C LEU A 113 12.42 13.90 -6.14
N ILE A 114 11.52 13.17 -5.46
CA ILE A 114 10.09 13.50 -5.39
C ILE A 114 9.90 14.85 -4.74
N VAL A 115 10.60 15.13 -3.63
CA VAL A 115 10.50 16.43 -2.94
C VAL A 115 11.01 17.57 -3.81
N LYS A 116 12.00 17.32 -4.67
CA LYS A 116 12.52 18.32 -5.59
C LYS A 116 11.57 18.60 -6.75
N GLU A 117 10.99 17.57 -7.34
CA GLU A 117 10.06 17.71 -8.47
C GLU A 117 8.65 18.14 -8.05
N ILE A 118 8.23 17.78 -6.83
CA ILE A 118 6.94 18.13 -6.25
C ILE A 118 7.16 18.75 -4.85
N PRO A 119 7.60 20.02 -4.76
CA PRO A 119 7.96 20.66 -3.49
C PRO A 119 6.83 20.75 -2.46
N HIS A 120 5.58 20.73 -2.92
CA HIS A 120 4.39 20.83 -2.08
C HIS A 120 3.67 19.49 -1.90
N ILE A 121 4.36 18.36 -2.12
CA ILE A 121 3.73 17.04 -2.03
C ILE A 121 3.07 16.82 -0.67
N GLU A 122 3.71 17.22 0.43
CA GLU A 122 3.15 17.05 1.77
C GLU A 122 1.83 17.80 1.93
N ASP A 123 1.79 19.08 1.55
CA ASP A 123 0.58 19.91 1.58
C ASP A 123 -0.54 19.30 0.73
N LEU A 124 -0.19 18.78 -0.45
CA LEU A 124 -1.14 18.13 -1.34
C LEU A 124 -1.73 16.86 -0.71
N ILE A 125 -0.92 16.03 -0.06
CA ILE A 125 -1.40 14.87 0.68
C ILE A 125 -2.30 15.34 1.83
N TYR A 126 -1.90 16.33 2.62
CA TYR A 126 -2.75 16.86 3.70
C TYR A 126 -4.12 17.32 3.18
N CYS A 127 -4.16 18.14 2.13
CA CYS A 127 -5.42 18.60 1.56
C CYS A 127 -6.28 17.47 0.95
N SER A 128 -5.66 16.38 0.48
CA SER A 128 -6.42 15.22 -0.01
C SER A 128 -7.23 14.55 1.10
N LEU A 129 -6.80 14.68 2.36
CA LEU A 129 -7.50 14.09 3.50
C LEU A 129 -8.74 14.87 3.92
N ASP A 130 -8.82 16.17 3.58
CA ASP A 130 -9.93 17.04 3.96
C ASP A 130 -11.24 16.66 3.24
N SER A 131 -11.15 16.05 2.05
CA SER A 131 -12.29 15.59 1.25
C SER A 131 -12.67 14.13 1.50
N LEU A 132 -12.01 13.44 2.44
CA LEU A 132 -12.28 12.03 2.68
C LEU A 132 -13.68 11.80 3.28
N PRO A 133 -14.34 10.70 2.88
CA PRO A 133 -15.55 10.26 3.56
C PRO A 133 -15.24 9.88 5.00
N LYS A 134 -16.30 9.84 5.83
CA LYS A 134 -16.18 9.49 7.24
C LYS A 134 -15.49 8.13 7.42
N VAL A 135 -14.42 8.12 8.22
CA VAL A 135 -13.70 6.91 8.64
C VAL A 135 -14.31 6.39 9.94
N PHE A 136 -14.50 5.08 10.02
CA PHE A 136 -14.84 4.40 11.26
C PHE A 136 -13.56 3.92 11.96
N PRO A 137 -13.43 4.14 13.28
CA PRO A 137 -12.24 3.77 14.03
C PRO A 137 -12.06 2.26 14.13
N ALA A 138 -10.83 1.84 14.41
CA ALA A 138 -10.53 0.46 14.72
C ALA A 138 -11.23 0.01 16.01
N ILE A 139 -11.51 -1.29 16.10
CA ILE A 139 -12.14 -1.89 17.28
C ILE A 139 -11.20 -2.91 17.88
N LYS A 140 -11.02 -2.83 19.20
CA LYS A 140 -10.31 -3.82 20.02
C LYS A 140 -11.15 -4.16 21.23
N ARG A 141 -11.51 -5.43 21.37
CA ARG A 141 -12.38 -5.99 22.41
C ARG A 141 -13.72 -5.25 22.53
N GLY A 142 -14.31 -4.87 21.39
CA GLY A 142 -15.57 -4.13 21.33
C GLY A 142 -15.46 -2.62 21.66
N GLN A 143 -14.26 -2.10 21.91
CA GLN A 143 -14.02 -0.68 22.15
C GLN A 143 -13.32 -0.04 20.96
N GLN A 144 -13.72 1.18 20.62
CA GLN A 144 -13.03 1.99 19.62
C GLN A 144 -11.66 2.38 20.15
N VAL A 145 -10.63 2.19 19.35
CA VAL A 145 -9.25 2.48 19.73
C VAL A 145 -8.54 3.30 18.67
N LYS A 146 -7.56 4.07 19.11
CA LYS A 146 -6.60 4.72 18.22
C LYS A 146 -5.68 3.70 17.58
N THR A 147 -5.44 3.85 16.28
CA THR A 147 -4.52 3.01 15.50
C THR A 147 -3.61 3.83 14.62
N GLU A 148 -2.40 3.33 14.40
CA GLU A 148 -1.43 3.90 13.46
C GLU A 148 -1.06 2.86 12.42
N PHE A 149 -0.80 3.31 11.20
CA PHE A 149 -0.38 2.45 10.10
C PHE A 149 0.49 3.23 9.12
N LYS A 150 1.31 2.54 8.34
CA LYS A 150 1.95 3.15 7.17
C LYS A 150 1.25 2.69 5.90
N LEU A 151 1.27 3.53 4.89
CA LEU A 151 0.71 3.26 3.58
C LEU A 151 1.76 3.65 2.53
N PRO A 152 2.37 2.68 1.83
CA PRO A 152 3.18 2.97 0.67
C PRO A 152 2.27 3.35 -0.50
N ILE A 153 2.57 4.45 -1.18
CA ILE A 153 1.87 4.89 -2.39
C ILE A 153 2.91 5.12 -3.48
N ILE A 154 2.70 4.52 -4.64
CA ILE A 154 3.54 4.74 -5.81
C ILE A 154 3.03 5.97 -6.54
N ILE A 155 3.91 6.97 -6.71
CA ILE A 155 3.64 8.19 -7.46
C ILE A 155 4.29 8.07 -8.83
N HIS A 156 3.50 8.35 -9.87
CA HIS A 156 3.96 8.48 -11.24
C HIS A 156 3.66 9.91 -11.70
N ALA A 157 4.70 10.66 -12.06
CA ALA A 157 4.58 12.00 -12.62
C ALA A 157 5.42 12.10 -13.91
N ASN A 158 4.84 12.66 -14.96
CA ASN A 158 5.40 12.79 -16.32
C ASN A 158 4.99 14.11 -16.98
#